data_AF-A0A286TTG7-F1
#
_entry.id   AF-A0A286TTG7-F1
#
_cell.length_a   1.000
_cell.length_b   1.000
_cell.length_c   1.000
_cell.angle_alpha   90.00
_cell.angle_beta   90.00
_cell.angle_gamma   90.00
#
_symmetry.space_group_name_H-M   'P 1'
#
loop_
_entity.id
_entity.type
_entity.pdbx_description
1 polymer ?
#
loop_
_entity_poly.entity_id
_entity_poly.type
_entity_poly.pdbx_seq_one_letter_code
_entity_poly.pdbx_strand_id
1 'polypeptide(L)'
;MITTTTTSDILNSELELMRGRYVAEEIFNELGDEILNPPKEIPQSFWKKIKNYFKKQISDILDYLDTLICKLGLKKKLSLKEKVILGIQHGLTAELVNSSNTVKVGFNYPDPVIAARIVNSAVSVYIKHQMNIHMTTNALNFFVNQTNKFKKNLEVSEKSLKEFQEHWNISSIEEQKSHLLHLNSDLRSEKDNTEIELTRLNSKVEGMKNLLHERSLGFSTFDISKPDQVVDTIKLKLMDLKLKKIDMSLKYFDDNLYITSIDDSIKDLERELRKEEARSAYLIDIDSLKAKKEKINNILSRSDEELRKINQLDYELRVLTRKVSENEDFYNTYLKKAEDARILLAMDTANITDVKIIEPAYPPILPKRLISFIPQKIFILIMSFFIGILLSVSIISLMEVFDQSFKSVEDVEEYLNLKVLGTISENKHLNKL
;
A
#
# COMPACT_ATOMS: atom_id res chain seq x y z
N MET A 1 1.91 0.04 -11.88
CA MET A 1 1.05 -0.76 -10.99
C MET A 1 1.83 -2.02 -10.67
N ILE A 2 2.45 -2.09 -9.49
CA ILE A 2 3.27 -3.24 -9.08
C ILE A 2 2.34 -4.17 -8.31
N THR A 3 1.77 -5.14 -9.01
CA THR A 3 0.97 -6.19 -8.40
C THR A 3 1.91 -7.25 -7.85
N THR A 4 1.79 -7.53 -6.56
CA THR A 4 2.41 -8.71 -5.91
C THR A 4 1.90 -9.96 -6.62
N THR A 5 2.70 -10.51 -7.52
CA THR A 5 2.38 -11.72 -8.28
C THR A 5 2.23 -12.88 -7.30
N THR A 6 1.00 -13.38 -7.17
CA THR A 6 0.70 -14.57 -6.38
C THR A 6 1.44 -15.76 -6.99
N THR A 7 1.91 -16.73 -6.19
CA THR A 7 2.65 -17.92 -6.70
C THR A 7 1.89 -18.64 -7.82
N SER A 8 0.55 -18.63 -7.78
CA SER A 8 -0.31 -19.16 -8.85
C SER A 8 -0.18 -18.43 -10.18
N ASP A 9 0.04 -17.11 -10.17
CA ASP A 9 0.14 -16.28 -11.37
C ASP A 9 1.48 -16.50 -12.09
N ILE A 10 2.54 -16.70 -11.29
CA ILE A 10 3.87 -17.09 -11.79
C ILE A 10 3.78 -18.48 -12.43
N LEU A 11 3.17 -19.46 -11.75
CA LEU A 11 3.01 -20.82 -12.26
C LEU A 11 2.16 -20.87 -13.54
N ASN A 12 1.07 -20.10 -13.60
CA ASN A 12 0.26 -20.01 -14.83
C ASN A 12 1.04 -19.39 -16.00
N SER A 13 1.87 -18.37 -15.73
CA SER A 13 2.74 -17.78 -16.74
C SER A 13 3.78 -18.81 -17.24
N GLU A 14 4.35 -19.62 -16.34
CA GLU A 14 5.26 -20.71 -16.70
C GLU A 14 4.58 -21.80 -17.55
N LEU A 15 3.31 -22.14 -17.25
CA LEU A 15 2.51 -23.07 -18.05
C LEU A 15 2.26 -22.54 -19.46
N GLU A 16 2.00 -21.24 -19.62
CA GLU A 16 1.82 -20.62 -20.94
C GLU A 16 3.13 -20.60 -21.73
N LEU A 17 4.27 -20.37 -21.07
CA LEU A 17 5.58 -20.45 -21.72
C LEU A 17 5.89 -21.85 -22.23
N MET A 18 5.57 -22.91 -21.48
CA MET A 18 5.70 -24.31 -21.93
C MET A 18 4.85 -24.61 -23.17
N ARG A 19 3.65 -24.03 -23.26
CA ARG A 19 2.74 -24.16 -24.42
C ARG A 19 3.02 -23.13 -25.52
N GLY A 20 4.07 -22.33 -25.34
CA GLY A 20 4.44 -21.27 -26.26
C GLY A 20 4.90 -21.81 -27.61
N ARG A 21 4.77 -20.97 -28.64
CA ARG A 21 5.21 -21.29 -30.01
C ARG A 21 6.70 -21.63 -30.09
N TYR A 22 7.53 -20.97 -29.27
CA TYR A 22 8.98 -21.21 -29.21
C TYR A 22 9.30 -22.68 -28.87
N VAL A 23 8.66 -23.23 -27.83
CA VAL A 23 8.85 -24.62 -27.43
C VAL A 23 8.39 -25.57 -28.54
N ALA A 24 7.24 -25.29 -29.17
CA ALA A 24 6.72 -26.11 -30.27
C ALA A 24 7.60 -26.07 -31.54
N GLU A 25 8.24 -24.93 -31.84
CA GLU A 25 9.18 -24.80 -32.95
C GLU A 25 10.48 -25.58 -32.70
N GLU A 26 10.99 -25.54 -31.47
CA GLU A 26 12.22 -26.27 -31.12
C GLU A 26 12.00 -27.79 -31.09
N ILE A 27 10.86 -28.26 -30.56
CA ILE A 27 10.46 -29.67 -30.64
C ILE A 27 10.34 -30.11 -32.11
N PHE A 28 9.78 -29.27 -32.98
CA PHE A 28 9.70 -29.59 -34.41
C PHE A 28 11.09 -29.68 -35.05
N ASN A 29 12.04 -28.82 -34.66
CA ASN A 29 13.41 -28.91 -35.17
C ASN A 29 14.12 -30.19 -34.69
N GLU A 30 13.78 -30.70 -33.50
CA GLU A 30 14.37 -31.92 -32.93
C GLU A 30 13.70 -33.23 -33.45
N LEU A 31 12.38 -33.24 -33.62
CA LEU A 31 11.57 -34.45 -33.89
C LEU A 31 10.72 -34.38 -35.17
N GLY A 32 10.87 -33.31 -35.97
CA GLY A 32 10.01 -33.03 -37.12
C GLY A 32 9.94 -34.16 -38.15
N ASP A 33 11.06 -34.82 -38.44
CA ASP A 33 11.12 -35.91 -39.43
C ASP A 33 10.39 -37.18 -38.98
N GLU A 34 10.39 -37.48 -37.68
CA GLU A 34 9.69 -38.63 -37.09
C GLU A 34 8.17 -38.40 -36.98
N ILE A 35 7.76 -37.16 -36.71
CA ILE A 35 6.35 -36.78 -36.65
C ILE A 35 5.71 -36.81 -38.05
N LEU A 36 6.49 -36.47 -39.08
CA LEU A 36 6.03 -36.46 -40.48
C LEU A 36 5.88 -37.87 -41.08
N ASN A 37 6.60 -38.87 -40.56
CA ASN A 37 6.57 -40.27 -41.02
C ASN A 37 6.26 -41.24 -39.86
N PRO A 38 5.00 -41.34 -39.39
CA PRO A 38 4.65 -42.28 -38.33
C PRO A 38 4.83 -43.74 -38.79
N PRO A 39 5.39 -44.64 -37.96
CA PRO A 39 5.53 -46.04 -38.32
C PRO A 39 4.16 -46.68 -38.60
N LYS A 40 4.09 -47.43 -39.70
CA LYS A 40 2.92 -48.21 -40.11
C LYS A 40 2.75 -49.41 -39.18
N GLU A 41 1.64 -49.43 -38.44
CA GLU A 41 0.68 -50.55 -38.26
C GLU A 41 0.14 -50.75 -36.83
N ILE A 42 -1.19 -50.83 -36.72
CA ILE A 42 -1.96 -51.45 -35.63
C ILE A 42 -3.08 -52.24 -36.34
N PRO A 43 -3.38 -53.50 -35.95
CA PRO A 43 -4.19 -54.44 -36.72
C PRO A 43 -5.56 -53.92 -37.15
N GLN A 44 -5.95 -54.29 -38.37
CA GLN A 44 -7.18 -53.85 -39.04
C GLN A 44 -8.42 -54.49 -38.40
N SER A 45 -9.04 -53.82 -37.44
CA SER A 45 -10.38 -54.21 -36.95
C SER A 45 -11.48 -53.84 -37.95
N PHE A 46 -12.46 -54.73 -38.12
CA PHE A 46 -13.62 -54.65 -39.03
C PHE A 46 -14.35 -53.28 -39.00
N TRP A 47 -14.49 -52.69 -37.82
CA TRP A 47 -15.08 -51.35 -37.63
C TRP A 47 -14.31 -50.23 -38.33
N LYS A 48 -13.00 -50.39 -38.56
CA LYS A 48 -12.17 -49.39 -39.26
C LYS A 48 -12.40 -49.43 -40.78
N LYS A 49 -12.79 -50.58 -41.37
CA LYS A 49 -13.19 -50.69 -42.79
C LYS A 49 -14.52 -49.98 -43.05
N ILE A 50 -15.51 -50.22 -42.19
CA ILE A 50 -16.83 -49.55 -42.25
C ILE A 50 -16.66 -48.04 -42.04
N LYS A 51 -15.85 -47.65 -41.04
CA LYS A 51 -15.54 -46.25 -40.78
C LYS A 51 -14.79 -45.60 -41.95
N ASN A 52 -13.85 -46.28 -42.61
CA ASN A 52 -13.15 -45.72 -43.77
C ASN A 52 -14.07 -45.55 -44.98
N TYR A 53 -15.06 -46.42 -45.18
CA TYR A 53 -16.03 -46.29 -46.28
C TYR A 53 -16.89 -45.02 -46.11
N PHE A 54 -17.48 -44.81 -44.93
CA PHE A 54 -18.23 -43.59 -44.62
C PHE A 54 -17.34 -42.35 -44.51
N LYS A 55 -16.12 -42.48 -43.97
CA LYS A 55 -15.17 -41.38 -43.86
C LYS A 55 -14.71 -40.88 -45.22
N LYS A 56 -14.54 -41.76 -46.22
CA LYS A 56 -14.15 -41.38 -47.59
C LYS A 56 -15.28 -40.60 -48.27
N GLN A 57 -16.52 -41.06 -48.10
CA GLN A 57 -17.69 -40.40 -48.68
C GLN A 57 -18.01 -39.04 -48.03
N ILE A 58 -17.72 -38.89 -46.73
CA ILE A 58 -17.86 -37.62 -45.98
C ILE A 58 -16.65 -36.69 -46.19
N SER A 59 -15.42 -37.23 -46.32
CA SER A 59 -14.23 -36.42 -46.57
C SER A 59 -14.26 -35.77 -47.94
N ASP A 60 -14.76 -36.46 -48.97
CA ASP A 60 -14.87 -35.89 -50.31
C ASP A 60 -15.82 -34.67 -50.34
N ILE A 61 -16.86 -34.69 -49.49
CA ILE A 61 -17.81 -33.57 -49.30
C ILE A 61 -17.18 -32.44 -48.46
N LEU A 62 -16.45 -32.78 -47.40
CA LEU A 62 -15.78 -31.81 -46.54
C LEU A 62 -14.58 -31.14 -47.22
N ASP A 63 -13.81 -31.87 -48.02
CA ASP A 63 -12.68 -31.34 -48.79
C ASP A 63 -13.17 -30.41 -49.92
N TYR A 64 -14.35 -30.69 -50.49
CA TYR A 64 -15.04 -29.76 -51.39
C TYR A 64 -15.45 -28.46 -50.68
N LEU A 65 -15.91 -28.55 -49.43
CA LEU A 65 -16.24 -27.37 -48.63
C LEU A 65 -14.98 -26.59 -48.19
N ASP A 66 -13.91 -27.26 -47.75
CA ASP A 66 -12.67 -26.62 -47.31
C ASP A 66 -11.93 -25.96 -48.50
N THR A 67 -12.00 -26.53 -49.70
CA THR A 67 -11.51 -25.89 -50.94
C THR A 67 -12.35 -24.68 -51.33
N LEU A 68 -13.68 -24.71 -51.13
CA LEU A 68 -14.56 -23.55 -51.31
C LEU A 68 -14.21 -22.41 -50.34
N ILE A 69 -14.00 -22.73 -49.06
CA ILE A 69 -13.66 -21.79 -47.98
C ILE A 69 -12.27 -21.16 -48.21
N CYS A 70 -11.31 -21.92 -48.75
CA CYS A 70 -10.01 -21.40 -49.14
C CYS A 70 -10.09 -20.47 -50.36
N LYS A 71 -10.96 -20.77 -51.34
CA LYS A 71 -11.21 -19.90 -52.51
C LYS A 71 -11.91 -18.59 -52.12
N LEU A 72 -12.69 -18.61 -51.04
CA LEU A 72 -13.39 -17.46 -50.45
C LEU A 72 -12.50 -16.62 -49.49
N GLY A 73 -11.22 -16.96 -49.33
CA GLY A 73 -10.26 -16.14 -48.58
C GLY A 73 -10.40 -16.18 -47.04
N LEU A 74 -11.19 -17.10 -46.50
CA LEU A 74 -11.49 -17.20 -45.07
C LEU A 74 -10.45 -18.00 -44.26
N LYS A 75 -9.46 -18.64 -44.92
CA LYS A 75 -8.44 -19.51 -44.28
C LYS A 75 -7.10 -19.47 -45.03
N LYS A 76 -6.00 -19.14 -44.33
CA LYS A 76 -4.63 -19.14 -44.89
C LYS A 76 -4.13 -20.57 -45.11
N LYS A 77 -3.52 -20.87 -46.27
CA LYS A 77 -2.92 -22.18 -46.56
C LYS A 77 -1.67 -22.40 -45.70
N LEU A 78 -1.85 -23.04 -44.55
CA LEU A 78 -0.77 -23.37 -43.62
C LEU A 78 0.23 -24.35 -44.26
N SER A 79 1.52 -24.04 -44.12
CA SER A 79 2.61 -24.94 -44.51
C SER A 79 2.59 -26.24 -43.69
N LEU A 80 3.16 -27.32 -44.21
CA LEU A 80 3.23 -28.62 -43.51
C LEU A 80 3.88 -28.47 -42.13
N LYS A 81 4.95 -27.65 -42.04
CA LYS A 81 5.64 -27.28 -40.81
C LYS A 81 4.73 -26.53 -39.82
N GLU A 82 3.98 -25.52 -40.30
CA GLU A 82 3.08 -24.72 -39.46
C GLU A 82 1.93 -25.55 -38.89
N LYS A 83 1.42 -26.52 -39.67
CA LYS A 83 0.40 -27.46 -39.19
C LYS A 83 0.91 -28.35 -38.05
N VAL A 84 2.16 -28.82 -38.15
CA VAL A 84 2.76 -29.65 -37.09
C VAL A 84 3.04 -28.82 -35.84
N ILE A 85 3.60 -27.61 -35.97
CA ILE A 85 3.85 -26.70 -34.84
C ILE A 85 2.54 -26.38 -34.11
N LEU A 86 1.47 -26.03 -34.84
CA LEU A 86 0.16 -25.82 -34.23
C LEU A 86 -0.40 -27.08 -33.59
N GLY A 87 -0.18 -28.25 -34.20
CA GLY A 87 -0.55 -29.55 -33.65
C GLY A 87 0.16 -29.86 -32.33
N ILE A 88 1.45 -29.56 -32.23
CA ILE A 88 2.24 -29.68 -31.00
C ILE A 88 1.69 -28.71 -29.94
N GLN A 89 1.48 -27.45 -30.31
CA GLN A 89 1.00 -26.40 -29.41
C GLN A 89 -0.37 -26.72 -28.79
N HIS A 90 -1.31 -27.22 -29.60
CA HIS A 90 -2.65 -27.58 -29.12
C HIS A 90 -2.70 -28.95 -28.45
N GLY A 91 -1.80 -29.86 -28.83
CA GLY A 91 -1.72 -31.22 -28.27
C GLY A 91 -0.99 -31.30 -26.94
N LEU A 92 -0.16 -30.31 -26.60
CA LEU A 92 0.57 -30.22 -25.34
C LEU A 92 -0.35 -29.66 -24.24
N THR A 93 -0.57 -30.47 -23.21
CA THR A 93 -1.32 -30.12 -22.02
C THR A 93 -0.36 -29.96 -20.85
N ALA A 94 -0.45 -28.85 -20.13
CA ALA A 94 0.29 -28.61 -18.91
C ALA A 94 -0.71 -28.15 -17.83
N GLU A 95 -0.85 -28.92 -16.76
CA GLU A 95 -1.86 -28.72 -15.71
C GLU A 95 -1.22 -28.80 -14.33
N LEU A 96 -1.65 -27.94 -13.41
CA LEU A 96 -1.25 -27.97 -12.00
C LEU A 96 -1.94 -29.11 -11.26
N VAL A 97 -1.17 -29.88 -10.48
CA VAL A 97 -1.72 -30.96 -9.65
C VAL A 97 -2.07 -30.43 -8.26
N ASN A 98 -3.35 -30.44 -7.89
CA ASN A 98 -3.88 -30.22 -6.53
C ASN A 98 -3.31 -28.99 -5.78
N SER A 99 -3.14 -27.86 -6.46
CA SER A 99 -2.57 -26.63 -5.84
C SER A 99 -1.16 -26.83 -5.24
N SER A 100 -0.41 -27.80 -5.74
CA SER A 100 1.00 -28.01 -5.39
C SER A 100 1.92 -27.36 -6.43
N ASN A 101 3.21 -27.24 -6.12
CA ASN A 101 4.25 -26.77 -7.06
C ASN A 101 4.63 -27.86 -8.10
N THR A 102 3.67 -28.70 -8.50
CA THR A 102 3.89 -29.81 -9.45
C THR A 102 3.08 -29.59 -10.72
N VAL A 103 3.78 -29.55 -11.84
CA VAL A 103 3.18 -29.42 -13.18
C VAL A 103 3.16 -30.78 -13.86
N LYS A 104 1.97 -31.21 -14.26
CA LYS A 104 1.78 -32.40 -15.09
C LYS A 104 1.76 -32.01 -16.56
N VAL A 105 2.75 -32.48 -17.31
CA VAL A 105 2.84 -32.27 -18.76
C VAL A 105 2.43 -33.55 -19.49
N GLY A 106 1.65 -33.42 -20.55
CA GLY A 106 1.19 -34.53 -21.37
C GLY A 106 1.01 -34.15 -22.83
N PHE A 107 1.11 -35.13 -23.73
CA PHE A 107 0.88 -34.94 -25.15
C PHE A 107 0.01 -36.07 -25.71
N ASN A 108 -0.96 -35.73 -26.56
CA ASN A 108 -1.85 -36.71 -27.17
C ASN A 108 -1.41 -37.02 -28.61
N TYR A 109 -0.85 -38.21 -28.83
CA TYR A 109 -0.40 -38.66 -30.15
C TYR A 109 -0.77 -40.14 -30.41
N PRO A 110 -1.01 -40.55 -31.67
CA PRO A 110 -1.33 -41.94 -32.00
C PRO A 110 -0.24 -42.95 -31.62
N ASP A 111 1.03 -42.54 -31.73
CA ASP A 111 2.17 -43.36 -31.33
C ASP A 111 2.58 -43.03 -29.88
N PRO A 112 2.49 -43.99 -28.94
CA PRO A 112 2.85 -43.76 -27.53
C PRO A 112 4.34 -43.43 -27.33
N VAL A 113 5.23 -43.91 -28.20
CA VAL A 113 6.68 -43.66 -28.11
C VAL A 113 6.99 -42.22 -28.49
N ILE A 114 6.42 -41.75 -29.60
CA ILE A 114 6.57 -40.36 -30.05
C ILE A 114 5.90 -39.41 -29.06
N ALA A 115 4.75 -39.77 -28.47
CA ALA A 115 4.10 -38.95 -27.44
C ALA A 115 5.01 -38.71 -26.22
N ALA A 116 5.62 -39.78 -25.69
CA ALA A 116 6.53 -39.69 -24.55
C ALA A 116 7.77 -38.86 -24.89
N ARG A 117 8.34 -39.04 -26.09
CA ARG A 117 9.51 -38.29 -26.56
C ARG A 117 9.22 -36.80 -26.72
N ILE A 118 8.06 -36.43 -27.28
CA ILE A 118 7.63 -35.04 -27.39
C ILE A 118 7.50 -34.37 -26.02
N VAL A 119 6.93 -35.07 -25.02
CA VAL A 119 6.83 -34.52 -23.66
C VAL A 119 8.21 -34.33 -23.03
N ASN A 120 9.09 -35.33 -23.14
CA ASN A 120 10.45 -35.25 -22.60
C ASN A 120 11.26 -34.13 -23.26
N SER A 121 11.15 -33.96 -24.59
CA SER A 121 11.76 -32.87 -25.35
C SER A 121 11.17 -31.50 -24.96
N ALA A 122 9.84 -31.40 -24.79
CA ALA A 122 9.21 -30.16 -24.31
C ALA A 122 9.76 -29.72 -22.95
N VAL A 123 9.91 -30.67 -22.01
CA VAL A 123 10.46 -30.42 -20.68
C VAL A 123 11.94 -30.04 -20.75
N SER A 124 12.76 -30.70 -21.56
CA SER A 124 14.19 -30.37 -21.71
C SER A 124 14.40 -29.00 -22.34
N VAL A 125 13.63 -28.67 -23.40
CA VAL A 125 13.65 -27.36 -24.05
C VAL A 125 13.23 -26.26 -23.08
N TYR A 126 12.21 -26.49 -22.26
CA TYR A 126 11.79 -25.54 -21.23
C TYR A 126 12.87 -25.30 -20.18
N ILE A 127 13.46 -26.37 -19.62
CA ILE A 127 14.53 -26.25 -18.62
C ILE A 127 15.72 -25.48 -19.21
N LYS A 128 16.13 -25.80 -20.43
CA LYS A 128 17.21 -25.11 -21.15
C LYS A 128 16.89 -23.64 -21.42
N HIS A 129 15.64 -23.33 -21.78
CA HIS A 129 15.20 -21.96 -22.00
C HIS A 129 15.20 -21.15 -20.69
N GLN A 130 14.74 -21.75 -19.59
CA GLN A 130 14.75 -21.15 -18.27
C GLN A 130 16.18 -20.85 -17.83
N MET A 131 17.13 -21.78 -18.01
CA MET A 131 18.55 -21.53 -17.73
C MET A 131 19.11 -20.37 -18.55
N ASN A 132 18.77 -20.29 -19.85
CA ASN A 132 19.25 -19.22 -20.72
C ASN A 132 18.64 -17.84 -20.39
N ILE A 133 17.40 -17.75 -19.91
CA ILE A 133 16.81 -16.48 -19.46
C ILE A 133 17.51 -15.98 -18.19
N HIS A 134 17.93 -16.89 -17.31
CA HIS A 134 18.63 -16.55 -16.07
C HIS A 134 20.13 -16.29 -16.25
N MET A 135 20.70 -16.49 -17.46
CA MET A 135 22.08 -16.09 -17.81
C MET A 135 22.24 -14.57 -17.75
N THR A 136 22.50 -14.06 -16.54
CA THR A 136 22.65 -12.64 -16.27
C THR A 136 24.01 -12.33 -15.66
N THR A 137 25.10 -12.75 -16.33
CA THR A 137 26.44 -12.20 -16.04
C THR A 137 26.42 -10.66 -16.03
N ASN A 138 25.56 -10.05 -16.87
CA ASN A 138 25.33 -8.61 -16.89
C ASN A 138 24.57 -8.07 -15.67
N ALA A 139 23.65 -8.83 -15.05
CA ALA A 139 22.93 -8.35 -13.86
C ALA A 139 23.80 -8.40 -12.61
N LEU A 140 24.64 -9.44 -12.45
CA LEU A 140 25.61 -9.47 -11.33
C LEU A 140 26.54 -8.26 -11.41
N ASN A 141 27.17 -8.02 -12.56
CA ASN A 141 28.05 -6.87 -12.75
C ASN A 141 27.32 -5.54 -12.51
N PHE A 142 26.06 -5.43 -12.94
CA PHE A 142 25.22 -4.28 -12.65
C PHE A 142 25.05 -4.08 -11.13
N PHE A 143 24.62 -5.10 -10.39
CA PHE A 143 24.38 -5.00 -8.95
C PHE A 143 25.67 -4.71 -8.18
N VAL A 144 26.78 -5.37 -8.51
CA VAL A 144 28.10 -5.10 -7.90
C VAL A 144 28.53 -3.65 -8.13
N ASN A 145 28.36 -3.13 -9.34
CA ASN A 145 28.68 -1.73 -9.64
C ASN A 145 27.79 -0.75 -8.87
N GLN A 146 26.48 -1.04 -8.75
CA GLN A 146 25.59 -0.22 -7.93
C GLN A 146 25.96 -0.28 -6.43
N THR A 147 26.27 -1.46 -5.89
CA THR A 147 26.72 -1.63 -4.50
C THR A 147 27.97 -0.78 -4.23
N ASN A 148 28.96 -0.81 -5.13
CA ASN A 148 30.16 0.03 -4.99
C ASN A 148 29.86 1.52 -5.07
N LYS A 149 28.89 1.94 -5.90
CA LYS A 149 28.45 3.33 -5.98
C LYS A 149 27.77 3.78 -4.69
N PHE A 150 26.83 2.99 -4.16
CA PHE A 150 26.14 3.31 -2.91
C PHE A 150 27.06 3.24 -1.70
N LYS A 151 28.04 2.34 -1.68
CA LYS A 151 29.10 2.33 -0.67
C LYS A 151 29.86 3.65 -0.62
N LYS A 152 30.32 4.17 -1.77
CA LYS A 152 30.99 5.47 -1.83
C LYS A 152 30.09 6.62 -1.37
N ASN A 153 28.82 6.59 -1.76
CA ASN A 153 27.85 7.59 -1.32
C ASN A 153 27.63 7.54 0.19
N LEU A 154 27.55 6.34 0.77
CA LEU A 154 27.44 6.12 2.21
C LEU A 154 28.64 6.71 2.94
N GLU A 155 29.86 6.35 2.53
CA GLU A 155 31.11 6.89 3.09
C GLU A 155 31.15 8.43 3.04
N VAL A 156 30.72 9.04 1.93
CA VAL A 156 30.63 10.50 1.81
C VAL A 156 29.59 11.09 2.76
N SER A 157 28.41 10.48 2.89
CA SER A 157 27.38 10.96 3.80
C SER A 157 27.75 10.79 5.27
N GLU A 158 28.38 9.67 5.65
CA GLU A 158 28.87 9.42 7.00
C GLU A 158 29.95 10.43 7.38
N LYS A 159 30.89 10.68 6.47
CA LYS A 159 31.91 11.71 6.65
C LYS A 159 31.29 13.09 6.85
N SER A 160 30.29 13.45 6.03
CA SER A 160 29.60 14.74 6.15
C SER A 160 28.87 14.89 7.49
N LEU A 161 28.21 13.81 7.96
CA LEU A 161 27.55 13.78 9.27
C LEU A 161 28.57 13.93 10.40
N LYS A 162 29.70 13.21 10.32
CA LYS A 162 30.77 13.27 11.32
C LYS A 162 31.40 14.67 11.39
N GLU A 163 31.76 15.25 10.24
CA GLU A 163 32.32 16.61 10.16
C GLU A 163 31.34 17.64 10.74
N PHE A 164 30.04 17.49 10.48
CA PHE A 164 29.02 18.36 11.06
C PHE A 164 28.93 18.23 12.59
N GLN A 165 28.93 17.00 13.11
CA GLN A 165 28.92 16.73 14.55
C GLN A 165 30.17 17.27 15.25
N GLU A 166 31.35 17.09 14.65
CA GLU A 166 32.62 17.58 15.17
C GLU A 166 32.71 19.11 15.14
N HIS A 167 32.30 19.74 14.03
CA HIS A 167 32.37 21.20 13.86
C HIS A 167 31.52 21.95 14.90
N TRP A 168 30.34 21.40 15.21
CA TRP A 168 29.41 22.00 16.17
C TRP A 168 29.53 21.40 17.58
N ASN A 169 30.50 20.51 17.81
CA ASN A 169 30.70 19.77 19.07
C ASN A 169 29.39 19.18 19.62
N ILE A 170 28.59 18.59 18.72
CA ILE A 170 27.28 18.04 19.03
C ILE A 170 27.48 16.69 19.71
N SER A 171 27.51 16.69 21.05
CA SER A 171 27.37 15.47 21.84
C SER A 171 25.89 15.08 21.99
N SER A 172 25.00 16.06 22.22
CA SER A 172 23.55 15.87 22.33
C SER A 172 22.78 17.17 22.08
N ILE A 173 22.32 17.40 20.85
CA ILE A 173 21.47 18.55 20.50
C ILE A 173 20.14 18.52 21.27
N GLU A 174 19.57 17.32 21.44
CA GLU A 174 18.28 17.15 22.10
C GLU A 174 18.33 17.54 23.58
N GLU A 175 19.41 17.16 24.28
CA GLU A 175 19.61 17.52 25.68
C GLU A 175 19.83 19.03 25.86
N GLN A 176 20.66 19.65 25.01
CA GLN A 176 20.88 21.10 25.03
C GLN A 176 19.57 21.87 24.77
N LYS A 177 18.78 21.43 23.79
CA LYS A 177 17.47 22.00 23.48
C LYS A 177 16.51 21.88 24.67
N SER A 178 16.43 20.69 25.26
CA SER A 178 15.60 20.43 26.44
C SER A 178 15.98 21.35 27.61
N HIS A 179 17.29 21.46 27.91
CA HIS A 179 17.79 22.34 28.96
C HIS A 179 17.38 23.81 28.72
N LEU A 180 17.53 24.32 27.49
CA LEU A 180 17.13 25.69 27.18
C LEU A 180 15.61 25.90 27.25
N LEU A 181 14.79 24.92 26.85
CA LEU A 181 13.34 25.00 27.00
C LEU A 181 12.93 25.06 28.47
N HIS A 182 13.56 24.26 29.33
CA HIS A 182 13.36 24.30 30.77
C HIS A 182 13.79 25.65 31.36
N LEU A 183 15.01 26.11 31.03
CA LEU A 183 15.50 27.43 31.46
C LEU A 183 14.55 28.56 31.04
N ASN A 184 14.05 28.53 29.81
CA ASN A 184 13.08 29.51 29.32
C ASN A 184 11.75 29.47 30.09
N SER A 185 11.27 28.27 30.41
CA SER A 185 10.07 28.09 31.24
C SER A 185 10.26 28.69 32.62
N ASP A 186 11.40 28.42 33.26
CA ASP A 186 11.73 28.93 34.60
C ASP A 186 11.87 30.46 34.58
N LEU A 187 12.56 31.01 33.59
CA LEU A 187 12.71 32.47 33.43
C LEU A 187 11.38 33.17 33.14
N ARG A 188 10.47 32.54 32.39
CA ARG A 188 9.12 33.08 32.15
C ARG A 188 8.29 33.08 33.43
N SER A 189 8.33 31.99 34.19
CA SER A 189 7.68 31.91 35.51
C SER A 189 8.21 33.00 36.46
N GLU A 190 9.53 33.16 36.53
CA GLU A 190 10.15 34.19 37.38
C GLU A 190 9.83 35.62 36.92
N LYS A 191 9.73 35.85 35.61
CA LYS A 191 9.26 37.12 35.04
C LYS A 191 7.82 37.41 35.44
N ASP A 192 6.93 36.42 35.34
CA ASP A 192 5.52 36.58 35.68
C ASP A 192 5.34 36.85 37.17
N ASN A 193 6.09 36.15 38.05
CA ASN A 193 6.12 36.44 39.48
C ASN A 193 6.60 37.87 39.78
N THR A 194 7.66 38.31 39.10
CA THR A 194 8.18 39.68 39.21
C THR A 194 7.14 40.72 38.74
N GLU A 195 6.38 40.40 37.69
CA GLU A 195 5.32 41.28 37.17
C GLU A 195 4.13 41.41 38.13
N ILE A 196 3.74 40.29 38.75
CA ILE A 196 2.71 40.27 39.79
C ILE A 196 3.15 41.15 40.98
N GLU A 197 4.41 41.03 41.40
CA GLU A 197 4.94 41.83 42.51
C GLU A 197 5.02 43.32 42.17
N LEU A 198 5.49 43.66 40.96
CA LEU A 198 5.48 45.03 40.43
C LEU A 198 4.07 45.62 40.43
N THR A 199 3.10 44.87 39.91
CA THR A 199 1.70 45.31 39.85
C THR A 199 1.17 45.59 41.26
N ARG A 200 1.44 44.68 42.21
CA ARG A 200 1.05 44.83 43.62
C ARG A 200 1.65 46.09 44.27
N LEU A 201 2.94 46.36 44.07
CA LEU A 201 3.61 47.54 44.62
C LEU A 201 3.13 48.83 43.97
N ASN A 202 2.97 48.84 42.65
CA ASN A 202 2.42 49.99 41.91
C ASN A 202 1.02 50.37 42.42
N SER A 203 0.13 49.39 42.59
CA SER A 203 -1.22 49.65 43.14
C SER A 203 -1.18 50.17 44.59
N LYS A 204 -0.23 49.73 45.42
CA LYS A 204 -0.04 50.29 46.77
C LYS A 204 0.38 51.75 46.73
N VAL A 205 1.37 52.08 45.89
CA VAL A 205 1.86 53.46 45.72
C VAL A 205 0.76 54.36 45.17
N GLU A 206 -0.03 53.87 44.21
CA GLU A 206 -1.17 54.60 43.63
C GLU A 206 -2.28 54.85 44.67
N GLY A 207 -2.61 53.83 45.48
CA GLY A 207 -3.55 53.99 46.60
C GLY A 207 -3.08 55.03 47.62
N MET A 208 -1.78 55.03 47.96
CA MET A 208 -1.19 56.03 48.86
C MET A 208 -1.25 57.45 48.27
N LYS A 209 -1.02 57.59 46.95
CA LYS A 209 -1.14 58.88 46.24
C LYS A 209 -2.56 59.44 46.29
N ASN A 210 -3.57 58.60 46.10
CA ASN A 210 -4.97 59.03 46.10
C ASN A 210 -5.43 59.52 47.48
N LEU A 211 -5.01 58.86 48.56
CA LEU A 211 -5.30 59.26 49.94
C LEU A 211 -4.65 60.61 50.33
N LEU A 212 -3.54 60.98 49.69
CA LEU A 212 -2.85 62.26 49.91
C LEU A 212 -3.55 63.43 49.20
N HIS A 213 -4.07 63.20 47.99
CA HIS A 213 -4.85 64.20 47.25
C HIS A 213 -6.16 64.58 47.97
N GLU A 214 -6.80 63.62 48.63
CA GLU A 214 -8.07 63.83 49.35
C GLU A 214 -7.89 64.60 50.67
N ARG A 215 -6.66 64.65 51.22
CA ARG A 215 -6.36 65.23 52.54
C ARG A 215 -5.43 66.45 52.49
N SER A 216 -5.21 67.07 51.32
CA SER A 216 -4.19 68.13 51.20
C SER A 216 -4.54 69.39 52.01
N LEU A 217 -4.03 69.43 53.24
CA LEU A 217 -3.85 70.63 54.06
C LEU A 217 -2.74 71.49 53.43
N GLY A 218 -3.00 72.17 52.31
CA GLY A 218 -2.15 73.28 51.82
C GLY A 218 -0.75 72.94 51.26
N PHE A 219 -0.44 71.68 50.95
CA PHE A 219 0.85 71.26 50.37
C PHE A 219 0.90 71.26 48.82
N SER A 220 0.01 72.01 48.16
CA SER A 220 -0.31 71.89 46.73
C SER A 220 0.79 72.33 45.73
N THR A 221 2.03 72.61 46.15
CA THR A 221 3.08 73.19 45.27
C THR A 221 4.36 72.38 45.14
N PHE A 222 4.49 71.22 45.79
CA PHE A 222 5.69 70.42 45.66
C PHE A 222 5.60 69.50 44.44
N ASP A 223 6.68 69.43 43.67
CA ASP A 223 6.82 68.48 42.57
C ASP A 223 6.92 67.06 43.16
N ILE A 224 5.78 66.36 43.18
CA ILE A 224 5.59 65.01 43.75
C ILE A 224 6.41 63.94 42.99
N SER A 225 7.15 64.35 41.95
CA SER A 225 7.97 63.49 41.11
C SER A 225 9.19 62.91 41.82
N LYS A 226 9.65 63.49 42.95
CA LYS A 226 10.82 63.00 43.71
C LYS A 226 10.49 62.84 45.20
N PRO A 227 10.11 61.63 45.65
CA PRO A 227 9.73 61.34 47.04
C PRO A 227 10.79 61.76 48.07
N ASP A 228 12.08 61.57 47.78
CA ASP A 228 13.16 61.91 48.70
C ASP A 228 13.19 63.41 49.04
N GLN A 229 12.89 64.27 48.07
CA GLN A 229 12.81 65.72 48.31
C GLN A 229 11.58 66.09 49.15
N VAL A 230 10.50 65.34 49.03
CA VAL A 230 9.29 65.51 49.86
C VAL A 230 9.55 65.06 51.30
N VAL A 231 10.26 63.94 51.51
CA VAL A 231 10.67 63.46 52.84
C VAL A 231 11.56 64.49 53.53
N ASP A 232 12.57 65.02 52.83
CA ASP A 232 13.51 66.00 53.40
C ASP A 232 12.81 67.32 53.77
N THR A 233 11.89 67.79 52.94
CA THR A 233 11.12 69.02 53.23
C THR A 233 10.15 68.83 54.40
N ILE A 234 9.53 67.66 54.55
CA ILE A 234 8.70 67.33 55.72
C ILE A 234 9.57 67.31 57.00
N LYS A 235 10.78 66.72 56.95
CA LYS A 235 11.72 66.71 58.07
C LYS A 235 12.12 68.13 58.51
N LEU A 236 12.39 69.02 57.56
CA LEU A 236 12.70 70.43 57.85
C LEU A 236 11.54 71.15 58.55
N LYS A 237 10.31 71.02 58.03
CA LYS A 237 9.11 71.61 58.66
C LYS A 237 8.83 71.02 60.05
N LEU A 238 9.10 69.73 60.23
CA LEU A 238 8.97 69.08 61.53
C LEU A 238 9.97 69.65 62.54
N MET A 239 11.19 69.93 62.10
CA MET A 239 12.21 70.58 62.92
C MET A 239 11.76 71.99 63.33
N ASP A 240 11.22 72.79 62.39
CA ASP A 240 10.69 74.13 62.67
C ASP A 240 9.54 74.10 63.69
N LEU A 241 8.59 73.17 63.55
CA LEU A 241 7.49 73.01 64.50
C LEU A 241 7.97 72.56 65.88
N LYS A 242 8.97 71.67 65.95
CA LYS A 242 9.58 71.24 67.22
C LYS A 242 10.31 72.39 67.92
N LEU A 243 11.03 73.22 67.17
CA LEU A 243 11.66 74.44 67.70
C LEU A 243 10.60 75.43 68.20
N LYS A 244 9.53 75.65 67.43
CA LYS A 244 8.40 76.50 67.83
C LYS A 244 7.69 76.00 69.09
N LYS A 245 7.58 74.67 69.27
CA LYS A 245 7.07 74.06 70.49
C LYS A 245 7.96 74.43 71.70
N ILE A 246 9.28 74.28 71.57
CA ILE A 246 10.25 74.63 72.61
C ILE A 246 10.12 76.11 73.01
N ASP A 247 10.04 77.01 72.03
CA ASP A 247 9.88 78.45 72.29
C ASP A 247 8.57 78.78 73.02
N MET A 248 7.49 78.05 72.74
CA MET A 248 6.19 78.24 73.39
C MET A 248 6.12 77.58 74.77
N SER A 249 6.76 76.42 74.98
CA SER A 249 6.83 75.76 76.29
C SER A 249 7.68 76.53 77.31
N LEU A 250 8.61 77.37 76.84
CA LEU A 250 9.33 78.32 77.71
C LEU A 250 8.45 79.47 78.22
N LYS A 251 7.33 79.77 77.53
CA LYS A 251 6.46 80.92 77.80
C LYS A 251 5.12 80.55 78.45
N TYR A 252 4.67 79.31 78.28
CA TYR A 252 3.37 78.83 78.73
C TYR A 252 3.50 77.45 79.38
N PHE A 253 2.68 77.14 80.39
CA PHE A 253 2.59 75.79 80.96
C PHE A 253 2.06 74.78 79.93
N ASP A 254 2.45 73.51 80.08
CA ASP A 254 2.23 72.42 79.10
C ASP A 254 0.78 72.20 78.65
N ASP A 255 -0.23 72.69 79.39
CA ASP A 255 -1.66 72.46 79.14
C ASP A 255 -2.38 73.59 78.36
N ASN A 256 -1.61 74.49 77.72
CA ASN A 256 -2.15 75.60 76.93
C ASN A 256 -2.57 75.15 75.52
N LEU A 257 -3.77 75.57 75.07
CA LEU A 257 -4.35 75.30 73.74
C LEU A 257 -3.37 75.50 72.57
N TYR A 258 -2.48 76.50 72.66
CA TYR A 258 -1.46 76.75 71.64
C TYR A 258 -0.41 75.65 71.54
N ILE A 259 0.05 75.10 72.67
CA ILE A 259 1.01 73.99 72.71
C ILE A 259 0.35 72.71 72.17
N THR A 260 -0.91 72.46 72.57
CA THR A 260 -1.70 71.32 72.07
C THR A 260 -1.87 71.37 70.55
N SER A 261 -2.15 72.55 69.97
CA SER A 261 -2.30 72.71 68.52
C SER A 261 -1.00 72.45 67.73
N ILE A 262 0.15 72.81 68.32
CA ILE A 262 1.46 72.51 67.74
C ILE A 262 1.76 71.01 67.86
N ASP A 263 1.39 70.38 68.97
CA ASP A 263 1.53 68.94 69.14
C ASP A 263 0.68 68.13 68.16
N ASP A 264 -0.56 68.55 67.92
CA ASP A 264 -1.40 67.94 66.88
C ASP A 264 -0.78 68.12 65.49
N SER A 265 -0.24 69.31 65.19
CA SER A 265 0.46 69.58 63.93
C SER A 265 1.73 68.74 63.76
N ILE A 266 2.52 68.56 64.83
CA ILE A 266 3.70 67.69 64.85
C ILE A 266 3.27 66.23 64.62
N LYS A 267 2.24 65.76 65.31
CA LYS A 267 1.72 64.39 65.19
C LYS A 267 1.19 64.09 63.80
N ASP A 268 0.50 65.06 63.18
CA ASP A 268 0.04 64.97 61.80
C ASP A 268 1.22 64.91 60.83
N LEU A 269 2.20 65.79 60.99
CA LEU A 269 3.37 65.84 60.12
C LEU A 269 4.26 64.60 60.27
N GLU A 270 4.42 64.05 61.47
CA GLU A 270 5.11 62.78 61.70
C GLU A 270 4.37 61.60 61.06
N ARG A 271 3.03 61.63 61.02
CA ARG A 271 2.23 60.61 60.34
C ARG A 271 2.37 60.71 58.82
N GLU A 272 2.43 61.92 58.27
CA GLU A 272 2.69 62.12 56.84
C GLU A 272 4.13 61.75 56.46
N LEU A 273 5.11 62.08 57.31
CA LEU A 273 6.50 61.65 57.11
C LEU A 273 6.61 60.13 56.99
N ARG A 274 6.00 59.37 57.92
CA ARG A 274 6.02 57.90 57.88
C ARG A 274 5.38 57.34 56.60
N LYS A 275 4.33 57.97 56.08
CA LYS A 275 3.69 57.54 54.82
C LYS A 275 4.59 57.80 53.62
N GLU A 276 5.23 58.97 53.56
CA GLU A 276 6.10 59.31 52.43
C GLU A 276 7.41 58.52 52.46
N GLU A 277 7.97 58.23 53.64
CA GLU A 277 9.12 57.32 53.80
C GLU A 277 8.77 55.90 53.33
N ALA A 278 7.59 55.37 53.68
CA ALA A 278 7.11 54.08 53.19
C ALA A 278 6.89 54.09 51.66
N ARG A 279 6.39 55.20 51.11
CA ARG A 279 6.19 55.37 49.67
C ARG A 279 7.53 55.40 48.92
N SER A 280 8.53 56.13 49.43
CA SER A 280 9.87 56.16 48.85
C SER A 280 10.50 54.77 48.85
N ALA A 281 10.39 54.02 49.96
CA ALA A 281 10.85 52.64 50.04
C ALA A 281 10.20 51.73 48.97
N TYR A 282 8.88 51.82 48.76
CA TYR A 282 8.22 51.04 47.70
C TYR A 282 8.67 51.43 46.29
N LEU A 283 9.01 52.69 46.04
CA LEU A 283 9.51 53.12 44.74
C LEU A 283 10.92 52.58 44.45
N ILE A 284 11.79 52.52 45.45
CA ILE A 284 13.09 51.86 45.34
C ILE A 284 12.91 50.36 45.02
N ASP A 285 11.99 49.68 45.70
CA ASP A 285 11.67 48.27 45.42
C ASP A 285 11.15 48.09 43.99
N ILE A 286 10.25 48.96 43.53
CA ILE A 286 9.73 48.94 42.15
C ILE A 286 10.86 49.08 41.13
N ASP A 287 11.79 50.02 41.33
CA ASP A 287 12.89 50.21 40.40
C ASP A 287 13.87 49.02 40.41
N SER A 288 14.09 48.39 41.56
CA SER A 288 14.87 47.15 41.66
C SER A 288 14.21 45.98 40.90
N LEU A 289 12.89 45.83 41.00
CA LEU A 289 12.13 44.79 40.31
C LEU A 289 12.05 45.06 38.80
N LYS A 290 11.96 46.32 38.38
CA LYS A 290 12.07 46.68 36.95
C LYS A 290 13.43 46.28 36.38
N ALA A 291 14.52 46.59 37.09
CA ALA A 291 15.86 46.19 36.67
C ALA A 291 16.01 44.65 36.62
N LYS A 292 15.41 43.93 37.59
CA LYS A 292 15.35 42.46 37.58
C LYS A 292 14.59 41.94 36.35
N LYS A 293 13.40 42.49 36.05
CA LYS A 293 12.59 42.14 34.88
C LYS A 293 13.35 42.37 33.57
N GLU A 294 14.04 43.50 33.45
CA GLU A 294 14.86 43.81 32.27
C GLU A 294 15.99 42.79 32.09
N LYS A 295 16.69 42.44 33.17
CA LYS A 295 17.71 41.39 33.16
C LYS A 295 17.15 40.04 32.72
N ILE A 296 15.98 39.64 33.23
CA ILE A 296 15.32 38.39 32.82
C ILE A 296 14.95 38.43 31.33
N ASN A 297 14.40 39.54 30.83
CA ASN A 297 14.09 39.71 29.41
C ASN A 297 15.33 39.59 28.52
N ASN A 298 16.46 40.17 28.94
CA ASN A 298 17.73 40.07 28.21
C ASN A 298 18.25 38.63 28.15
N ILE A 299 18.11 37.87 29.24
CA ILE A 299 18.50 36.45 29.27
C ILE A 299 17.54 35.63 28.39
N LEU A 300 16.22 35.86 28.48
CA LEU A 300 15.23 35.21 27.63
C LEU A 300 15.50 35.44 26.15
N SER A 301 15.81 36.68 25.74
CA SER A 301 16.13 36.99 24.34
C SER A 301 17.35 36.22 23.84
N ARG A 302 18.41 36.13 24.66
CA ARG A 302 19.62 35.36 24.30
C ARG A 302 19.33 33.86 24.20
N SER A 303 18.58 33.32 25.16
CA SER A 303 18.18 31.91 25.17
C SER A 303 17.27 31.57 23.98
N ASP A 304 16.34 32.46 23.61
CA ASP A 304 15.48 32.31 22.42
C ASP A 304 16.29 32.32 21.12
N GLU A 305 17.34 33.16 21.02
CA GLU A 305 18.27 33.16 19.89
C GLU A 305 19.09 31.85 19.81
N GLU A 306 19.57 31.35 20.94
CA GLU A 306 20.28 30.07 21.02
C GLU A 306 19.37 28.91 20.63
N LEU A 307 18.12 28.88 21.11
CA LEU A 307 17.12 27.89 20.69
C LEU A 307 16.86 27.91 19.18
N ARG A 308 16.82 29.10 18.56
CA ARG A 308 16.67 29.20 17.10
C ARG A 308 17.86 28.59 16.37
N LYS A 309 19.08 28.85 16.82
CA LYS A 309 20.30 28.25 16.25
C LYS A 309 20.29 26.73 16.43
N ILE A 310 19.99 26.25 17.63
CA ILE A 310 19.91 24.80 17.89
C ILE A 310 18.84 24.15 17.02
N ASN A 311 17.67 24.75 16.82
CA ASN A 311 16.64 24.21 15.94
C ASN A 311 17.09 24.13 14.46
N GLN A 312 17.90 25.08 14.00
CA GLN A 312 18.49 25.02 12.66
C GLN A 312 19.50 23.88 12.56
N LEU A 313 20.40 23.74 13.54
CA LEU A 313 21.38 22.66 13.59
C LEU A 313 20.71 21.28 13.70
N ASP A 314 19.64 21.18 14.49
CA ASP A 314 18.83 19.98 14.66
C ASP A 314 18.16 19.55 13.34
N TYR A 315 17.65 20.51 12.57
CA TYR A 315 17.14 20.25 11.22
C TYR A 315 18.24 19.73 10.28
N GLU A 316 19.39 20.39 10.24
CA GLU A 316 20.51 19.98 9.38
C GLU A 316 21.06 18.60 9.79
N LEU A 317 21.19 18.34 11.09
CA LEU A 317 21.57 17.03 11.62
C LEU A 317 20.61 15.95 11.13
N ARG A 318 19.29 16.16 11.26
CA ARG A 318 18.29 15.18 10.78
C ARG A 318 18.39 14.94 9.28
N VAL A 319 18.65 15.97 8.48
CA VAL A 319 18.83 15.82 7.03
C VAL A 319 20.05 14.96 6.72
N LEU A 320 21.18 15.18 7.40
CA LEU A 320 22.40 14.40 7.23
C LEU A 320 22.21 12.94 7.71
N THR A 321 21.62 12.74 8.89
CA THR A 321 21.31 11.40 9.43
C THR A 321 20.38 10.63 8.49
N ARG A 322 19.34 11.27 7.96
CA ARG A 322 18.45 10.64 6.98
C ARG A 322 19.22 10.25 5.72
N LYS A 323 20.12 11.10 5.23
CA LYS A 323 20.93 10.80 4.04
C LYS A 323 21.87 9.61 4.25
N VAL A 324 22.44 9.46 5.45
CA VAL A 324 23.22 8.28 5.84
C VAL A 324 22.34 7.04 5.81
N SER A 325 21.19 7.08 6.50
CA SER A 325 20.24 5.96 6.55
C SER A 325 19.75 5.54 5.16
N GLU A 326 19.39 6.50 4.29
CA GLU A 326 18.98 6.21 2.90
C GLU A 326 20.09 5.53 2.10
N ASN A 327 21.34 6.02 2.21
CA ASN A 327 22.48 5.42 1.52
C ASN A 327 22.83 4.03 2.07
N GLU A 328 22.68 3.83 3.38
CA GLU A 328 22.86 2.54 4.04
C GLU A 328 21.81 1.53 3.55
N ASP A 329 20.54 1.93 3.48
CA ASP A 329 19.46 1.10 2.95
C ASP A 329 19.70 0.72 1.48
N PHE A 330 20.12 1.68 0.65
CA PHE A 330 20.50 1.38 -0.73
C PHE A 330 21.69 0.44 -0.80
N TYR A 331 22.75 0.68 -0.03
CA TYR A 331 23.92 -0.18 0.00
C TYR A 331 23.53 -1.62 0.39
N ASN A 332 22.81 -1.80 1.49
CA ASN A 332 22.38 -3.10 1.99
C ASN A 332 21.45 -3.82 0.99
N THR A 333 20.51 -3.10 0.37
CA THR A 333 19.59 -3.66 -0.63
C THR A 333 20.34 -4.16 -1.86
N TYR A 334 21.26 -3.36 -2.40
CA TYR A 334 22.01 -3.74 -3.61
C TYR A 334 23.08 -4.79 -3.31
N LEU A 335 23.68 -4.76 -2.11
CA LEU A 335 24.56 -5.83 -1.63
C LEU A 335 23.82 -7.17 -1.61
N LYS A 336 22.62 -7.21 -1.02
CA LYS A 336 21.79 -8.41 -0.99
C LYS A 336 21.46 -8.90 -2.40
N LYS A 337 21.04 -8.01 -3.31
CA LYS A 337 20.77 -8.36 -4.73
C LYS A 337 22.01 -8.88 -5.47
N ALA A 338 23.19 -8.35 -5.17
CA ALA A 338 24.44 -8.82 -5.74
C ALA A 338 24.77 -10.24 -5.24
N GLU A 339 24.57 -10.53 -3.96
CA GLU A 339 24.74 -11.87 -3.40
C GLU A 339 23.69 -12.85 -3.95
N ASP A 340 22.43 -12.46 -4.05
CA ASP A 340 21.38 -13.28 -4.66
C ASP A 340 21.74 -13.63 -6.11
N ALA A 341 22.20 -12.66 -6.90
CA ALA A 341 22.67 -12.88 -8.28
C ALA A 341 23.90 -13.79 -8.34
N ARG A 342 24.81 -13.70 -7.36
CA ARG A 342 25.99 -14.56 -7.26
C ARG A 342 25.61 -15.99 -6.95
N ILE A 343 24.64 -16.21 -6.06
CA ILE A 343 24.08 -17.52 -5.74
C ILE A 343 23.43 -18.13 -6.98
N LEU A 344 22.60 -17.37 -7.71
CA LEU A 344 21.97 -17.83 -8.94
C LEU A 344 23.00 -18.26 -10.00
N LEU A 345 24.06 -17.47 -10.19
CA LEU A 345 25.14 -17.85 -11.10
C LEU A 345 25.87 -19.12 -10.65
N ALA A 346 26.14 -19.28 -9.35
CA ALA A 346 26.75 -20.49 -8.81
C ALA A 346 25.86 -21.72 -8.96
N MET A 347 24.54 -21.57 -8.78
CA MET A 347 23.55 -22.62 -9.02
C MET A 347 23.50 -23.03 -10.49
N ASP A 348 23.55 -22.07 -11.41
CA ASP A 348 23.65 -22.32 -12.85
C ASP A 348 24.93 -23.09 -13.19
N THR A 349 26.08 -22.66 -12.65
CA THR A 349 27.36 -23.38 -12.87
C THR A 349 27.33 -24.81 -12.34
N ALA A 350 26.56 -25.07 -11.29
CA ALA A 350 26.36 -26.38 -10.69
C ALA A 350 25.21 -27.19 -11.33
N ASN A 351 24.53 -26.66 -12.36
CA ASN A 351 23.31 -27.22 -12.96
C ASN A 351 22.19 -27.51 -11.94
N ILE A 352 22.11 -26.71 -10.87
CA ILE A 352 21.06 -26.80 -9.85
C ILE A 352 19.90 -25.91 -10.29
N THR A 353 18.95 -26.48 -11.01
CA THR A 353 17.72 -25.79 -11.45
C THR A 353 16.64 -25.83 -10.38
N ASP A 354 15.86 -24.77 -10.24
CA ASP A 354 14.69 -24.72 -9.33
C ASP A 354 13.58 -25.69 -9.78
N VAL A 355 13.58 -26.04 -11.06
CA VAL A 355 12.69 -27.04 -11.67
C VAL A 355 13.43 -28.39 -11.73
N LYS A 356 12.90 -29.40 -11.04
CA LYS A 356 13.42 -30.78 -11.07
C LYS A 356 12.41 -31.71 -11.72
N ILE A 357 12.89 -32.56 -12.63
CA ILE A 357 12.07 -33.63 -13.22
C ILE A 357 11.79 -34.67 -12.11
N ILE A 358 10.52 -34.80 -11.72
CA ILE A 358 10.07 -35.81 -10.75
C ILE A 358 9.98 -37.17 -11.43
N GLU A 359 9.27 -37.22 -12.56
CA GLU A 359 9.07 -38.42 -13.35
C GLU A 359 9.15 -38.07 -14.84
N PRO A 360 10.00 -38.75 -15.64
CA PRO A 360 10.01 -38.57 -17.09
C PRO A 360 8.76 -39.19 -17.73
N ALA A 361 8.39 -38.75 -18.92
CA ALA A 361 7.27 -39.33 -19.64
C ALA A 361 7.63 -40.72 -20.18
N TYR A 362 6.82 -41.73 -19.82
CA TYR A 362 6.89 -43.09 -20.36
C TYR A 362 5.78 -43.34 -21.40
N PRO A 363 6.02 -44.20 -22.41
CA PRO A 363 4.98 -44.59 -23.35
C PRO A 363 3.83 -45.31 -22.61
N PRO A 364 2.57 -44.87 -22.74
CA PRO A 364 1.46 -45.50 -22.04
C PRO A 364 1.20 -46.91 -22.56
N ILE A 365 1.07 -47.88 -21.64
CA ILE A 365 0.82 -49.30 -21.94
C ILE A 365 -0.56 -49.51 -22.60
N LEU A 366 -1.52 -48.63 -22.29
CA LEU A 366 -2.89 -48.65 -22.81
C LEU A 366 -3.24 -47.30 -23.43
N PRO A 367 -3.87 -47.25 -24.62
CA PRO A 367 -4.25 -45.99 -25.21
C PRO A 367 -5.35 -45.31 -24.37
N LYS A 368 -5.18 -44.02 -24.04
CA LYS A 368 -6.16 -43.23 -23.26
C LYS A 368 -7.59 -43.31 -23.80
N ARG A 369 -7.73 -43.50 -25.11
CA ARG A 369 -9.02 -43.69 -25.79
C ARG A 369 -9.76 -44.96 -25.36
N LEU A 370 -9.04 -46.02 -24.96
CA LEU A 370 -9.66 -47.26 -24.48
C LEU A 370 -10.28 -47.07 -23.10
N ILE A 371 -9.73 -46.19 -22.25
CA ILE A 371 -10.21 -45.96 -20.88
C ILE A 371 -11.54 -45.18 -20.87
N SER A 372 -11.83 -44.40 -21.92
CA SER A 372 -13.10 -43.69 -22.09
C SER A 372 -14.08 -44.56 -22.90
N PHE A 373 -14.62 -45.61 -22.27
CA PHE A 373 -15.36 -46.67 -22.97
C PHE A 373 -16.71 -46.24 -23.58
N ILE A 374 -17.23 -45.04 -23.31
CA ILE A 374 -18.38 -44.47 -24.03
C ILE A 374 -18.16 -42.96 -24.20
N PRO A 375 -17.83 -42.45 -25.40
CA PRO A 375 -17.78 -41.01 -25.60
C PRO A 375 -19.19 -40.44 -25.41
N GLN A 376 -19.32 -39.41 -24.56
CA GLN A 376 -20.61 -38.77 -24.22
C GLN A 376 -21.47 -38.47 -25.47
N LYS A 377 -20.82 -38.18 -26.60
CA LYS A 377 -21.48 -37.94 -27.90
C LYS A 377 -22.25 -39.15 -28.44
N ILE A 378 -21.76 -40.38 -28.27
CA ILE A 378 -22.47 -41.59 -28.69
C ILE A 378 -23.66 -41.86 -27.76
N PHE A 379 -23.49 -41.64 -26.45
CA PHE A 379 -24.59 -41.77 -25.50
C PHE A 379 -25.74 -40.78 -25.82
N ILE A 380 -25.40 -39.51 -26.09
CA ILE A 380 -26.39 -38.49 -26.51
C ILE A 380 -27.09 -38.91 -27.82
N LEU A 381 -26.35 -39.46 -28.79
CA LEU A 381 -26.91 -39.91 -30.07
C LEU A 381 -27.89 -41.09 -29.88
N ILE A 382 -27.53 -42.07 -29.04
CA ILE A 382 -28.41 -43.20 -28.70
C ILE A 382 -29.67 -42.70 -27.98
N MET A 383 -29.53 -41.82 -26.98
CA MET A 383 -30.68 -41.24 -26.28
C MET A 383 -31.60 -40.46 -27.21
N SER A 384 -31.03 -39.68 -28.14
CA SER A 384 -31.81 -38.93 -29.12
C SER A 384 -32.60 -39.84 -30.07
N PHE A 385 -32.04 -41.01 -30.45
CA PHE A 385 -32.74 -41.98 -31.28
C PHE A 385 -33.96 -42.58 -30.57
N PHE A 386 -33.80 -43.00 -29.30
CA PHE A 386 -34.91 -43.54 -28.51
C PHE A 386 -36.00 -42.50 -28.22
N ILE A 387 -35.60 -41.27 -27.89
CA ILE A 387 -36.54 -40.15 -27.67
C ILE A 387 -37.32 -39.84 -28.96
N GLY A 388 -36.66 -39.90 -30.13
CA GLY A 388 -37.32 -39.68 -31.42
C GLY A 388 -38.39 -40.74 -31.72
N ILE A 389 -38.10 -42.02 -31.47
CA ILE A 389 -39.09 -43.10 -31.64
C ILE A 389 -40.28 -42.88 -30.71
N LEU A 390 -40.01 -42.60 -29.43
CA LEU A 390 -41.05 -42.41 -28.43
C LEU A 390 -41.97 -41.22 -28.79
N LEU A 391 -41.39 -40.10 -29.22
CA LEU A 391 -42.16 -38.95 -29.73
C LEU A 391 -43.00 -39.30 -30.96
N SER A 392 -42.45 -40.08 -31.90
CA SER A 392 -43.20 -40.47 -33.11
C SER A 392 -44.45 -41.30 -32.78
N VAL A 393 -44.31 -42.28 -31.88
CA VAL A 393 -45.43 -43.12 -31.43
C VAL A 393 -46.45 -42.28 -30.67
N SER A 394 -46.00 -41.39 -29.78
CA SER A 394 -46.90 -40.49 -29.05
C SER A 394 -47.69 -39.57 -29.98
N ILE A 395 -47.08 -39.02 -31.04
CA ILE A 395 -47.77 -38.15 -32.00
C ILE A 395 -48.82 -38.92 -32.79
N ILE A 396 -48.49 -40.10 -33.29
CA ILE A 396 -49.45 -40.96 -34.03
C ILE A 396 -50.63 -41.32 -33.12
N SER A 397 -50.36 -41.70 -31.88
CA SER A 397 -51.41 -42.06 -30.92
C SER A 397 -52.30 -40.86 -30.55
N LEU A 398 -51.72 -39.65 -30.42
CA LEU A 398 -52.50 -38.43 -30.23
C LEU A 398 -53.41 -38.15 -31.42
N MET A 399 -52.90 -38.30 -32.65
CA MET A 399 -53.69 -38.08 -33.86
C MET A 399 -54.91 -39.02 -33.94
N GLU A 400 -54.76 -40.28 -33.51
CA GLU A 400 -55.87 -41.23 -33.49
C GLU A 400 -56.94 -40.87 -32.45
N VAL A 401 -56.55 -40.41 -31.25
CA VAL A 401 -57.51 -40.00 -30.20
C VAL A 401 -58.33 -38.77 -30.59
N PHE A 402 -57.76 -37.87 -31.39
CA PHE A 402 -58.46 -36.69 -31.89
C PHE A 402 -59.24 -36.95 -33.20
N ASP A 403 -59.14 -38.13 -33.79
CA ASP A 403 -59.92 -38.51 -34.97
C ASP A 403 -61.34 -38.90 -34.55
N GLN A 404 -62.33 -38.07 -34.93
CA GLN A 404 -63.75 -38.29 -34.63
C GLN A 404 -64.47 -39.11 -35.70
N SER A 405 -63.74 -39.79 -36.60
CA SER A 405 -64.34 -40.66 -37.61
C SER A 405 -64.75 -42.02 -37.02
N PHE A 406 -65.99 -42.46 -37.27
CA PHE A 406 -66.40 -43.84 -36.98
C PHE A 406 -65.71 -44.78 -37.97
N LYS A 407 -64.88 -45.71 -37.46
CA LYS A 407 -64.05 -46.59 -38.32
C LYS A 407 -64.55 -48.03 -38.35
N SER A 408 -65.26 -48.50 -37.32
CA SER A 408 -65.88 -49.82 -37.29
C SER A 408 -67.41 -49.76 -37.32
N VAL A 409 -68.03 -50.86 -37.75
CA VAL A 409 -69.50 -51.03 -37.76
C VAL A 409 -70.06 -50.95 -36.35
N GLU A 410 -69.34 -51.55 -35.40
CA GLU A 410 -69.66 -51.58 -33.98
C GLU A 410 -69.64 -50.16 -33.37
N ASP A 411 -68.70 -49.29 -33.77
CA ASP A 411 -68.61 -47.91 -33.27
C ASP A 411 -69.87 -47.10 -33.66
N VAL A 412 -70.41 -47.37 -34.86
CA VAL A 412 -71.63 -46.73 -35.37
C VAL A 412 -72.87 -47.26 -34.64
N GLU A 413 -72.95 -48.58 -34.41
CA GLU A 413 -74.07 -49.21 -33.69
C GLU A 413 -74.13 -48.77 -32.23
N GLU A 414 -73.00 -48.66 -31.54
CA GLU A 414 -72.92 -48.28 -30.13
C GLU A 414 -73.26 -46.80 -29.91
N TYR A 415 -72.77 -45.91 -30.78
CA TYR A 415 -73.00 -44.47 -30.62
C TYR A 415 -74.38 -44.02 -31.09
N LEU A 416 -74.93 -44.64 -32.15
CA LEU A 416 -76.24 -44.29 -32.71
C LEU A 416 -77.37 -45.20 -32.20
N ASN A 417 -77.06 -46.29 -31.49
CA ASN A 417 -77.98 -47.27 -30.92
C ASN A 417 -78.95 -47.89 -31.96
N LEU A 418 -78.47 -48.01 -33.19
CA LEU A 418 -79.22 -48.50 -34.35
C LEU A 418 -78.45 -49.64 -35.00
N LYS A 419 -79.16 -50.70 -35.40
CA LYS A 419 -78.56 -51.89 -36.02
C LYS A 419 -78.17 -51.60 -37.47
N VAL A 420 -76.91 -51.82 -37.82
CA VAL A 420 -76.38 -51.62 -39.17
C VAL A 420 -76.82 -52.78 -40.05
N LEU A 421 -77.54 -52.47 -41.13
CA LEU A 421 -78.15 -53.46 -42.02
C LEU A 421 -77.25 -53.86 -43.20
N GLY A 422 -76.14 -53.15 -43.43
CA GLY A 422 -75.16 -53.48 -44.45
C GLY A 422 -74.07 -52.43 -44.57
N THR A 423 -72.87 -52.86 -44.98
CA THR A 423 -71.73 -51.98 -45.25
C THR A 423 -71.41 -51.98 -46.74
N ILE A 424 -71.05 -50.81 -47.28
CA ILE A 424 -70.57 -50.67 -48.66
C ILE A 424 -69.12 -50.22 -48.57
N SER A 425 -68.22 -51.07 -49.05
CA SER A 425 -66.77 -50.79 -49.06
C SER A 425 -66.39 -49.99 -50.30
N GLU A 426 -65.89 -48.77 -50.11
CA GLU A 426 -65.30 -47.96 -51.19
C GLU A 426 -63.79 -48.25 -51.27
N ASN A 427 -63.40 -49.18 -52.13
CA ASN A 427 -62.00 -49.62 -52.25
C ASN A 427 -61.22 -48.68 -53.20
N LYS A 428 -60.56 -47.67 -52.65
CA LYS A 428 -59.96 -46.56 -53.41
C LYS A 428 -58.44 -46.67 -53.57
N HIS A 429 -57.90 -47.77 -54.09
CA HIS A 429 -56.49 -47.81 -54.57
C HIS A 429 -56.26 -48.89 -55.64
N LEU A 430 -56.54 -48.58 -56.91
CA LEU A 430 -56.05 -49.34 -58.07
C LEU A 430 -55.40 -48.47 -59.16
N ASN A 431 -55.12 -47.18 -58.90
CA ASN A 431 -54.54 -46.28 -59.91
C ASN A 431 -53.19 -45.69 -59.48
N LYS A 432 -52.12 -46.37 -59.91
CA LYS A 432 -50.84 -45.86 -60.46
C LYS A 432 -49.67 -46.72 -59.98
N LEU A 433 -49.33 -47.70 -60.83
CA LEU A 433 -48.00 -48.29 -60.96
C LEU A 433 -47.02 -47.26 -61.55
#